data_AF-A0A1C4RCG0-F1
#
_entry.id   AF-A0A1C4RCG0-F1
#
_cell.length_a   1.000
_cell.length_b   1.000
_cell.length_c   1.000
_cell.angle_alpha   90.00
_cell.angle_beta   90.00
_cell.angle_gamma   90.00
#
_symmetry.space_group_name_H-M   'P 1'
#
loop_
_entity.id
_entity.type
_entity.pdbx_description
1 polymer ?
#
loop_
_entity_poly.entity_id
_entity_poly.type
_entity_poly.pdbx_seq_one_letter_code
_entity_poly.pdbx_strand_id
1 'polypeptide(L)'
;MTPLTTSAFDLPDRLSPKADPALISEDEQHFAAIAHCLEQSIAELTERLAAARRAPGGASRAAMDRDVEIHRLTARLRTLRRFGLDLCLGRVVPADGPGPLYVGRLGLTDSTGRRLLVDWRSPAAEPFFGATHGDRWAW
;
A
#
# COMPACT_ATOMS: atom_id res chain seq x y z
N MET A 1 -0.59 24.69 -0.08
CA MET A 1 0.43 24.22 0.89
C MET A 1 0.71 22.77 0.58
N THR A 2 1.80 22.50 -0.13
CA THR A 2 2.32 21.15 -0.33
C THR A 2 2.57 20.56 1.06
N PRO A 3 1.99 19.40 1.43
CA PRO A 3 2.33 18.80 2.70
C PRO A 3 3.83 18.53 2.69
N LEU A 4 4.53 19.02 3.72
CA LEU A 4 5.89 18.60 4.03
C LEU A 4 5.78 17.13 4.41
N THR A 5 5.88 16.23 3.44
CA THR A 5 6.12 14.81 3.72
C THR A 5 7.52 14.75 4.31
N THR A 6 7.60 14.84 5.64
CA THR A 6 8.77 14.43 6.40
C THR A 6 9.19 13.07 5.85
N SER A 7 10.42 12.98 5.34
CA SER A 7 10.96 11.72 4.84
C SER A 7 10.82 10.65 5.91
N ALA A 8 10.54 9.41 5.51
CA ALA A 8 10.57 8.27 6.41
C ALA A 8 11.96 8.09 7.08
N PHE A 9 13.00 8.69 6.49
CA PHE A 9 14.38 8.68 6.95
C PHE A 9 14.84 10.06 7.47
N ASP A 10 13.91 10.89 7.98
CA ASP A 10 14.25 12.09 8.76
C ASP A 10 14.82 11.68 10.13
N LEU A 11 16.11 11.35 10.13
CA LEU A 11 16.82 10.81 11.28
C LEU A 11 17.56 11.93 12.04
N PRO A 12 17.67 11.84 13.38
CA PRO A 12 18.49 12.77 14.16
C PRO A 12 19.96 12.75 13.71
N ASP A 13 20.68 13.87 13.85
CA ASP A 13 22.07 14.05 13.37
C ASP A 13 23.02 12.88 13.66
N ARG A 14 22.93 12.28 14.85
CA ARG A 14 23.75 11.12 15.26
C ARG A 14 23.56 9.87 14.39
N LEU A 15 22.46 9.80 13.64
CA LEU A 15 22.11 8.73 12.70
C LEU A 15 22.15 9.19 11.24
N SER A 16 22.59 10.42 10.96
CA SER A 16 22.68 10.97 9.58
C SER A 16 23.43 10.06 8.58
N PRO A 17 24.45 9.26 8.95
CA PRO A 17 25.06 8.32 7.99
C PRO A 17 24.10 7.25 7.45
N LYS A 18 22.99 6.96 8.16
CA LYS A 18 21.96 6.02 7.70
C LYS A 18 20.94 6.64 6.75
N ALA A 19 20.94 7.96 6.64
CA ALA A 19 20.13 8.70 5.67
C ALA A 19 20.90 8.95 4.35
N ASP A 20 22.02 8.26 4.14
CA ASP A 20 22.76 8.32 2.88
C ASP A 20 21.82 7.93 1.72
N PRO A 21 21.65 8.78 0.68
CA PRO A 21 20.83 8.47 -0.48
C PRO A 21 21.17 7.13 -1.14
N ALA A 22 22.42 6.68 -1.09
CA ALA A 22 22.82 5.38 -1.62
C ALA A 22 22.15 4.19 -0.88
N LEU A 23 21.71 4.40 0.37
CA LEU A 23 21.04 3.40 1.20
C LEU A 23 19.51 3.48 1.10
N ILE A 24 18.95 4.68 0.89
CA ILE A 24 17.51 4.92 1.09
C ILE A 24 16.74 5.33 -0.18
N SER A 25 17.41 5.74 -1.27
CA SER A 25 16.71 6.34 -2.41
C SER A 25 15.70 5.39 -3.07
N GLU A 26 16.01 4.10 -3.12
CA GLU A 26 15.09 3.09 -3.67
C GLU A 26 13.83 2.95 -2.79
N ASP A 27 14.03 2.89 -1.47
CA ASP A 27 12.94 2.83 -0.50
C ASP A 27 12.08 4.11 -0.54
N GLU A 28 12.70 5.29 -0.64
CA GLU A 28 11.97 6.57 -0.77
C GLU A 28 11.11 6.62 -2.05
N GLN A 29 11.66 6.18 -3.19
CA GLN A 29 10.92 6.11 -4.45
C GLN A 29 9.76 5.12 -4.35
N HIS A 30 9.96 3.98 -3.71
CA HIS A 30 8.91 2.97 -3.52
C HIS A 30 7.80 3.46 -2.58
N PHE A 31 8.17 4.16 -1.49
CA PHE A 31 7.23 4.77 -0.57
C PHE A 31 6.40 5.88 -1.22
N ALA A 32 7.01 6.70 -2.08
CA ALA A 32 6.30 7.68 -2.89
C ALA A 32 5.31 6.99 -3.85
N ALA A 33 5.69 5.87 -4.47
CA ALA A 33 4.80 5.09 -5.32
C ALA A 33 3.60 4.50 -4.54
N ILE A 34 3.82 4.01 -3.32
CA ILE A 34 2.75 3.53 -2.43
C ILE A 34 1.80 4.67 -2.09
N ALA A 35 2.32 5.82 -1.67
CA ALA A 35 1.50 6.99 -1.33
C ALA A 35 0.64 7.43 -2.52
N HIS A 36 1.26 7.55 -3.70
CA HIS A 36 0.55 7.90 -4.92
C HIS A 36 -0.54 6.89 -5.30
N CYS A 37 -0.24 5.60 -5.23
CA CYS A 37 -1.21 4.54 -5.51
C CYS A 37 -2.39 4.54 -4.52
N LEU A 38 -2.13 4.82 -3.23
CA LEU A 38 -3.19 4.98 -2.23
C LEU A 38 -4.08 6.18 -2.53
N GLU A 39 -3.50 7.33 -2.85
CA GLU A 39 -4.24 8.54 -3.24
C GLU A 39 -5.14 8.28 -4.46
N GLN A 40 -4.59 7.67 -5.51
CA GLN A 40 -5.35 7.28 -6.70
C GLN A 40 -6.48 6.32 -6.37
N SER A 41 -6.19 5.25 -5.60
CA SER A 41 -7.19 4.26 -5.21
C SER A 41 -8.33 4.88 -4.39
N ILE A 42 -8.00 5.82 -3.49
CA ILE A 42 -8.98 6.55 -2.68
C ILE A 42 -9.83 7.46 -3.56
N ALA A 43 -9.22 8.19 -4.51
CA ALA A 43 -9.92 9.06 -5.43
C ALA A 43 -10.91 8.26 -6.30
N GLU A 44 -10.45 7.18 -6.94
CA GLU A 44 -11.29 6.32 -7.79
C GLU A 44 -12.46 5.72 -7.01
N LEU A 45 -12.22 5.18 -5.81
CA LEU A 45 -13.28 4.61 -4.99
C LEU A 45 -14.27 5.67 -4.51
N THR A 46 -13.80 6.89 -4.25
CA THR A 46 -14.66 8.02 -3.89
C THR A 46 -15.58 8.39 -5.05
N GLU A 47 -15.05 8.46 -6.26
CA GLU A 47 -15.83 8.75 -7.47
C GLU A 47 -16.86 7.65 -7.76
N ARG A 48 -16.46 6.38 -7.68
CA ARG A 48 -17.37 5.23 -7.86
C ARG A 48 -18.47 5.24 -6.81
N LEU A 49 -18.16 5.54 -5.56
CA LEU A 49 -19.15 5.67 -4.49
C LEU A 49 -20.12 6.82 -4.75
N ALA A 50 -19.62 7.97 -5.21
CA ALA A 50 -20.46 9.12 -5.58
C ALA A 50 -21.37 8.82 -6.78
N ALA A 51 -20.89 8.02 -7.75
CA ALA A 51 -21.72 7.55 -8.86
C ALA A 51 -22.81 6.57 -8.38
N ALA A 52 -22.45 5.59 -7.56
CA ALA A 52 -23.40 4.62 -7.00
C ALA A 52 -24.50 5.29 -6.16
N ARG A 53 -24.17 6.34 -5.41
CA ARG A 53 -25.14 7.13 -4.62
C ARG A 53 -26.09 7.97 -5.46
N ARG A 54 -25.67 8.40 -6.66
CA ARG A 54 -26.50 9.18 -7.60
C ARG A 54 -27.38 8.29 -8.48
N ALA A 55 -27.09 6.99 -8.55
CA ALA A 55 -27.90 6.05 -9.31
C ALA A 55 -29.34 6.00 -8.77
N PRO A 56 -30.36 5.99 -9.63
CA PRO A 56 -31.75 6.03 -9.19
C PRO A 56 -32.11 4.81 -8.32
N GLY A 57 -32.70 5.08 -7.16
CA GLY A 57 -33.25 4.06 -6.26
C GLY A 57 -34.67 3.70 -6.68
N GLY A 58 -34.82 2.71 -7.56
CA GLY A 58 -36.14 2.14 -7.88
C GLY A 58 -36.56 1.08 -6.85
N ALA A 59 -37.87 0.85 -6.68
CA ALA A 59 -38.39 -0.26 -5.89
C ALA A 59 -38.16 -1.60 -6.63
N SER A 60 -36.92 -2.10 -6.61
CA SER A 60 -36.51 -3.32 -7.32
C SER A 60 -35.17 -3.85 -6.80
N ARG A 61 -34.81 -5.06 -7.24
CA ARG A 61 -33.50 -5.69 -7.05
C ARG A 61 -32.33 -4.74 -7.33
N ALA A 62 -32.47 -3.84 -8.29
CA ALA A 62 -31.48 -2.80 -8.61
C ALA A 62 -31.15 -1.87 -7.42
N ALA A 63 -32.12 -1.54 -6.55
CA ALA A 63 -31.83 -0.75 -5.36
C ALA A 63 -31.08 -1.56 -4.30
N MET A 64 -31.39 -2.85 -4.16
CA MET A 64 -30.64 -3.73 -3.25
C MET A 64 -29.19 -3.89 -3.71
N ASP A 65 -28.96 -4.13 -5.01
CA ASP A 65 -27.63 -4.24 -5.59
C ASP A 65 -26.82 -2.94 -5.40
N ARG A 66 -27.48 -1.78 -5.57
CA ARG A 66 -26.89 -0.46 -5.30
C ARG A 66 -26.47 -0.31 -3.83
N ASP A 67 -27.32 -0.71 -2.89
CA ASP A 67 -27.01 -0.57 -1.46
C ASP A 67 -25.87 -1.50 -1.02
N VAL A 68 -25.81 -2.73 -1.55
CA VAL A 68 -24.69 -3.64 -1.34
C VAL A 68 -23.38 -3.05 -1.89
N GLU A 69 -23.41 -2.48 -3.10
CA GLU A 69 -22.21 -1.87 -3.69
C GLU A 69 -21.77 -0.63 -2.91
N ILE A 70 -22.69 0.23 -2.49
CA ILE A 70 -22.38 1.38 -1.62
C ILE A 70 -21.72 0.91 -0.32
N HIS A 71 -22.24 -0.15 0.31
CA HIS A 71 -21.66 -0.71 1.53
C HIS A 71 -20.25 -1.24 1.30
N ARG A 72 -20.03 -2.01 0.22
CA ARG A 72 -18.72 -2.55 -0.18
C ARG A 72 -17.70 -1.44 -0.44
N LEU A 73 -18.07 -0.43 -1.24
CA LEU A 73 -17.22 0.71 -1.57
C LEU A 73 -16.88 1.53 -0.32
N THR A 74 -17.88 1.79 0.54
CA THR A 74 -17.68 2.52 1.79
C THR A 74 -16.72 1.80 2.74
N ALA A 75 -16.88 0.48 2.90
CA ALA A 75 -16.00 -0.34 3.74
C ALA A 75 -14.56 -0.35 3.21
N ARG A 76 -14.37 -0.51 1.89
CA ARG A 76 -13.05 -0.46 1.26
C ARG A 76 -12.40 0.91 1.40
N LEU A 77 -13.14 1.98 1.17
CA LEU A 77 -12.64 3.36 1.27
C LEU A 77 -12.22 3.70 2.71
N ARG A 78 -13.03 3.30 3.71
CA ARG A 78 -12.69 3.45 5.14
C ARG A 78 -11.40 2.71 5.49
N THR A 79 -11.20 1.53 4.89
CA THR A 79 -10.01 0.72 5.11
C THR A 79 -8.78 1.41 4.55
N LEU A 80 -8.81 1.88 3.30
CA LEU A 80 -7.64 2.56 2.69
C LEU A 80 -7.32 3.90 3.36
N ARG A 81 -8.33 4.71 3.70
CA ARG A 81 -8.12 6.01 4.37
C ARG A 81 -7.55 5.92 5.77
N ARG A 82 -7.55 4.73 6.39
CA ARG A 82 -6.93 4.52 7.70
C ARG A 82 -5.40 4.50 7.62
N PHE A 83 -4.83 4.21 6.45
CA PHE A 83 -3.42 3.99 6.28
C PHE A 83 -2.77 5.08 5.43
N GLY A 84 -1.54 5.42 5.78
CA GLY A 84 -0.55 6.13 4.96
C GLY A 84 0.68 5.24 4.77
N LEU A 85 1.88 5.77 5.05
CA LEU A 85 3.12 4.99 4.98
C LEU A 85 3.17 3.83 5.98
N ASP A 86 2.40 3.89 7.07
CA ASP A 86 2.23 2.80 8.05
C ASP A 86 1.58 1.53 7.47
N LEU A 87 1.14 1.60 6.21
CA LEU A 87 0.75 0.43 5.43
C LEU A 87 1.93 -0.50 5.16
N CYS A 88 3.13 0.05 4.95
CA CYS A 88 4.35 -0.72 4.72
C CYS A 88 4.94 -1.15 6.07
N LEU A 89 5.11 -2.45 6.25
CA LEU A 89 5.72 -3.05 7.44
C LEU A 89 7.24 -3.18 7.30
N GLY A 90 7.71 -3.40 6.08
CA GLY A 90 9.11 -3.56 5.76
C GLY A 90 9.31 -4.25 4.42
N ARG A 91 10.55 -4.64 4.14
CA ARG A 91 10.90 -5.41 2.94
C ARG A 91 11.86 -6.54 3.25
N VAL A 92 11.93 -7.50 2.34
CA VAL A 92 12.93 -8.57 2.32
C VAL A 92 13.58 -8.60 0.94
N VAL A 93 14.88 -8.84 0.88
CA VAL A 93 15.62 -8.98 -0.39
C VAL A 93 15.87 -10.47 -0.61
N PRO A 94 15.22 -11.10 -1.61
CA PRO A 94 15.50 -12.50 -1.95
C PRO A 94 16.92 -12.59 -2.54
N ALA A 95 17.69 -13.64 -2.21
CA ALA A 95 19.04 -13.81 -2.77
C ALA A 95 19.04 -13.98 -4.29
N ASP A 96 18.00 -14.62 -4.84
CA ASP A 96 17.88 -14.97 -6.26
C ASP A 96 16.69 -14.24 -6.95
N GLY A 97 16.34 -13.03 -6.48
CA GLY A 97 15.17 -12.26 -6.94
C GLY A 97 15.51 -10.99 -7.74
N PRO A 98 14.57 -10.50 -8.57
CA PRO A 98 14.77 -9.28 -9.37
C PRO A 98 14.73 -7.98 -8.54
N GLY A 99 14.44 -8.04 -7.24
CA GLY A 99 14.36 -6.87 -6.36
C GLY A 99 13.69 -7.15 -5.02
N PRO A 100 13.62 -6.14 -4.15
CA PRO A 100 13.01 -6.25 -2.83
C PRO A 100 11.51 -6.56 -2.89
N LEU A 101 11.08 -7.41 -1.96
CA LEU A 101 9.67 -7.70 -1.70
C LEU A 101 9.20 -6.86 -0.52
N TYR A 102 8.31 -5.90 -0.78
CA TYR A 102 7.71 -5.08 0.26
C TYR A 102 6.45 -5.73 0.82
N VAL A 103 6.37 -5.81 2.15
CA VAL A 103 5.26 -6.42 2.89
C VAL A 103 4.48 -5.33 3.61
N GLY A 104 3.15 -5.39 3.50
CA GLY A 104 2.25 -4.42 4.09
C GLY A 104 1.05 -5.05 4.80
N ARG A 105 0.29 -4.20 5.50
CA ARG A 105 -0.92 -4.62 6.24
C ARG A 105 -2.06 -5.04 5.30
N LEU A 106 -1.99 -4.58 4.05
CA LEU A 106 -2.87 -4.94 2.92
C LEU A 106 -2.02 -5.06 1.66
N GLY A 107 -2.46 -5.91 0.73
CA GLY A 107 -1.91 -5.92 -0.62
C GLY A 107 -2.27 -4.64 -1.39
N LEU A 108 -1.30 -4.11 -2.13
CA LEU A 108 -1.46 -2.92 -2.97
C LEU A 108 -0.82 -3.16 -4.34
N THR A 109 -1.57 -2.86 -5.38
CA THR A 109 -1.16 -2.97 -6.78
C THR A 109 -1.49 -1.65 -7.45
N ASP A 110 -0.55 -1.08 -8.19
CA ASP A 110 -0.78 0.17 -8.91
C ASP A 110 -1.62 -0.03 -10.18
N SER A 111 -1.97 1.08 -10.84
CA SER A 111 -2.80 1.06 -12.06
C SER A 111 -2.16 0.30 -13.23
N THR A 112 -0.84 0.08 -13.20
CA THR A 112 -0.10 -0.68 -14.23
C THR A 112 -0.12 -2.19 -13.96
N GLY A 113 -0.66 -2.62 -12.83
CA GLY A 113 -0.64 -4.01 -12.39
C GLY A 113 0.64 -4.39 -11.63
N ARG A 114 1.56 -3.44 -11.39
CA ARG A 114 2.75 -3.69 -10.59
C ARG A 114 2.36 -3.78 -9.12
N ARG A 115 2.79 -4.86 -8.48
CA ARG A 115 2.56 -5.08 -7.05
C ARG A 115 3.52 -4.21 -6.24
N LEU A 116 2.96 -3.31 -5.44
CA LEU A 116 3.73 -2.43 -4.55
C LEU A 116 3.85 -3.01 -3.14
N LEU A 117 2.81 -3.70 -2.66
CA LEU A 117 2.81 -4.34 -1.34
C LEU A 117 2.18 -5.73 -1.41
N VAL A 118 2.81 -6.67 -0.71
CA VAL A 118 2.25 -7.99 -0.43
C VAL A 118 1.53 -7.96 0.92
N ASP A 119 0.32 -8.54 0.98
CA ASP A 119 -0.38 -8.71 2.25
C ASP A 119 0.38 -9.69 3.15
N TRP A 120 0.70 -9.27 4.37
CA TRP A 120 1.42 -10.08 5.35
C TRP A 120 0.77 -11.43 5.68
N ARG A 121 -0.55 -11.57 5.45
CA ARG A 121 -1.27 -12.83 5.67
C ARG A 121 -1.16 -13.81 4.50
N SER A 122 -0.59 -13.38 3.37
CA SER A 122 -0.47 -14.23 2.20
C SER A 122 0.79 -15.09 2.25
N PRO A 123 0.78 -16.30 1.65
CA PRO A 123 1.98 -17.13 1.54
C PRO A 123 3.15 -16.41 0.84
N ALA A 124 2.85 -15.47 -0.06
CA ALA A 124 3.87 -14.66 -0.72
C ALA A 124 4.69 -13.80 0.26
N ALA A 125 4.18 -13.51 1.46
CA ALA A 125 4.91 -12.80 2.51
C ALA A 125 5.73 -13.72 3.41
N GLU A 126 5.65 -15.04 3.25
CA GLU A 126 6.40 -16.02 4.05
C GLU A 126 7.90 -15.68 4.17
N PRO A 127 8.62 -15.28 3.10
CA PRO A 127 10.05 -14.98 3.21
C PRO A 127 10.39 -13.85 4.20
N PHE A 128 9.44 -12.94 4.46
CA PHE A 128 9.63 -11.86 5.43
C PHE A 128 9.60 -12.34 6.89
N PHE A 129 8.88 -13.44 7.18
CA PHE A 129 8.75 -13.99 8.53
C PHE A 129 9.60 -15.24 8.75
N GLY A 130 9.82 -16.03 7.70
CA GLY A 130 10.52 -17.31 7.73
C GLY A 130 12.03 -17.21 7.58
N ALA A 131 12.60 -16.00 7.48
CA ALA A 131 14.04 -15.79 7.33
C ALA A 131 14.82 -16.33 8.54
N THR A 132 15.32 -17.54 8.38
CA THR A 132 16.45 -18.21 9.04
C THR A 132 17.77 -17.43 9.10
N HIS A 133 18.80 -17.92 9.78
CA HIS A 133 20.20 -17.65 9.35
C HIS A 133 20.71 -18.69 8.33
N GLY A 134 19.96 -19.77 8.09
CA GLY A 134 20.39 -20.94 7.31
C GLY A 134 19.89 -21.03 5.88
N ASP A 135 18.74 -20.43 5.55
CA ASP A 135 18.28 -20.37 4.16
C ASP A 135 18.79 -19.09 3.49
N ARG A 136 18.69 -19.09 2.16
CA ARG A 136 19.45 -18.19 1.30
C ARG A 136 18.69 -16.87 1.11
N TRP A 137 18.47 -16.13 2.20
CA TRP A 137 17.98 -14.74 2.16
C TRP A 137 19.05 -13.88 2.81
N ALA A 138 19.70 -13.04 2.00
CA ALA A 138 20.73 -12.14 2.50
C ALA A 138 20.03 -10.97 3.23
N TRP A 139 20.42 -10.75 4.47
CA TRP A 139 20.00 -9.63 5.31
C TRP A 139 20.58 -8.30 4.83
#